data_AF-A0A1N5TVK8-F1
#
_entry.id   AF-A0A1N5TVK8-F1
#
_cell.length_a   1.000
_cell.length_b   1.000
_cell.length_c   1.000
_cell.angle_alpha   90.00
_cell.angle_beta   90.00
_cell.angle_gamma   90.00
#
_symmetry.space_group_name_H-M   'P 1'
#
loop_
_entity.id
_entity.type
_entity.pdbx_description
1 polymer ?
#
loop_
_entity_poly.entity_id
_entity_poly.type
_entity_poly.pdbx_seq_one_letter_code
_entity_poly.pdbx_strand_id
1 'polypeptide(L)'
;MAEIYNVSKNVESVKKRLENSGLPKELKDKIFEFVLTLREGSGIKQHREYYYYERLLILGESFGDKILDSKGRINPKEKDVLMVIGKLRDKITIRGTHYSSATISDLKKTMKKFVKFCFKKYNAELPKEEREDFPEFWNDIHSEKIGSRYKRPDQMISYEELQAILKACKNIRDKSIISLLWDSGIRASELLKLKIKDFSKSTDGLYAVLNISEGSKNYRQRSVVLTGDSVVIIPQYIEYLKDIQKDRFDQNNHLFVGIGKENLGESLTYEDLRALIRKSVNRAGITKQISPHLFRHSCATRLAVETPLQVFVKQMGWASNKMADNYTHLDKTGQITAILKAQGIEITDEELKKPLSKVNRKCPRCHVINTGSARFCSNCGSPMKQEDFVKIEEEREKVMETLQESDLLSPELKTTMNNLPDDSKLDLLASLLVELEKNGKLEDVKKRIKK
;
A
#
# COMPACT_ATOMS: atom_id res chain seq x y z
N MET A 1 12.92 9.35 -9.02
CA MET A 1 11.95 8.41 -9.68
C MET A 1 12.68 7.40 -10.55
N ALA A 2 13.75 7.77 -11.27
CA ALA A 2 14.50 6.84 -12.12
C ALA A 2 15.24 5.75 -11.32
N GLU A 3 15.90 6.11 -10.21
CA GLU A 3 16.63 5.17 -9.36
C GLU A 3 15.70 4.16 -8.66
N ILE A 4 14.54 4.63 -8.17
CA ILE A 4 13.58 3.81 -7.39
C ILE A 4 12.98 2.63 -8.17
N TYR A 5 12.91 2.70 -9.50
CA TYR A 5 12.27 1.69 -10.36
C TYR A 5 13.23 1.11 -11.40
N ASN A 6 14.54 1.28 -11.23
CA ASN A 6 15.56 0.82 -12.18
C ASN A 6 15.28 1.25 -13.64
N VAL A 7 14.69 2.43 -13.80
CA VAL A 7 14.05 2.85 -15.08
C VAL A 7 15.08 2.99 -16.18
N SER A 8 16.27 3.50 -15.86
CA SER A 8 17.36 3.65 -16.81
C SER A 8 17.77 2.30 -17.43
N LYS A 9 17.91 1.24 -16.62
CA LYS A 9 18.26 -0.10 -17.12
C LYS A 9 17.14 -0.67 -17.99
N ASN A 10 15.88 -0.42 -17.63
CA ASN A 10 14.74 -0.86 -18.44
C ASN A 10 14.68 -0.15 -19.80
N VAL A 11 14.94 1.17 -19.84
CA VAL A 11 15.04 1.93 -21.10
C VAL A 11 16.15 1.36 -21.98
N GLU A 12 17.34 1.13 -21.41
CA GLU A 12 18.47 0.57 -22.15
C GLU A 12 18.18 -0.83 -22.68
N SER A 13 17.56 -1.68 -21.87
CA SER A 13 17.16 -3.03 -22.27
C SER A 13 16.16 -3.02 -23.43
N VAL A 14 15.14 -2.15 -23.39
CA VAL A 14 14.15 -2.10 -24.48
C VAL A 14 14.73 -1.50 -25.75
N LYS A 15 15.67 -0.56 -25.66
CA LYS A 15 16.41 -0.05 -26.83
C LYS A 15 17.21 -1.14 -27.52
N LYS A 16 17.99 -1.92 -26.77
CA LYS A 16 18.73 -3.07 -27.31
C LYS A 16 17.81 -4.11 -27.96
N ARG A 17 16.67 -4.39 -27.33
CA ARG A 17 15.66 -5.29 -27.92
C ARG A 17 15.10 -4.72 -29.23
N LEU A 18 14.88 -3.42 -29.32
CA LEU A 18 14.42 -2.76 -30.54
C LEU A 18 15.49 -2.83 -31.63
N GLU A 19 16.74 -2.53 -31.32
CA GLU A 19 17.88 -2.62 -32.25
C GLU A 19 18.01 -4.03 -32.84
N ASN A 20 17.96 -5.04 -31.98
CA ASN A 20 18.10 -6.46 -32.33
C ASN A 20 16.81 -7.10 -32.89
N SER A 21 15.69 -6.36 -32.93
CA SER A 21 14.44 -6.88 -33.48
C SER A 21 14.51 -7.09 -35.00
N GLY A 22 13.67 -7.97 -35.52
CA GLY A 22 13.50 -8.18 -36.96
C GLY A 22 12.77 -7.06 -37.70
N LEU A 23 12.57 -5.90 -37.08
CA LEU A 23 11.88 -4.77 -37.71
C LEU A 23 12.74 -4.12 -38.81
N PRO A 24 12.12 -3.49 -39.83
CA PRO A 24 12.86 -2.70 -40.82
C PRO A 24 13.68 -1.59 -40.16
N LYS A 25 14.90 -1.35 -40.65
CA LYS A 25 15.80 -0.31 -40.10
C LYS A 25 15.13 1.06 -40.04
N GLU A 26 14.46 1.44 -41.12
CA GLU A 26 13.73 2.71 -41.22
C GLU A 26 12.67 2.86 -40.11
N LEU A 27 11.94 1.80 -39.77
CA LEU A 27 10.98 1.83 -38.68
C LEU A 27 11.66 2.05 -37.32
N LYS A 28 12.79 1.37 -37.07
CA LYS A 28 13.55 1.54 -35.82
C LYS A 28 14.02 2.98 -35.67
N ASP A 29 14.61 3.54 -36.73
CA ASP A 29 15.13 4.91 -36.75
C ASP A 29 14.02 5.93 -36.44
N LYS A 30 12.85 5.77 -37.07
CA LYS A 30 11.67 6.62 -36.82
C LYS A 30 11.14 6.47 -35.39
N ILE A 31 11.19 5.28 -34.79
CA ILE A 31 10.81 5.06 -33.38
C ILE A 31 11.78 5.80 -32.44
N PHE A 32 13.09 5.68 -32.66
CA PHE A 32 14.10 6.40 -31.87
C PHE A 32 13.92 7.92 -31.97
N GLU A 33 13.73 8.42 -33.18
CA GLU A 33 13.52 9.83 -33.44
C GLU A 33 12.23 10.38 -32.78
N PHE A 34 11.14 9.60 -32.82
CA PHE A 34 9.89 9.96 -32.14
C PHE A 34 10.08 10.12 -30.64
N VAL A 35 10.74 9.17 -29.99
CA VAL A 35 10.94 9.21 -28.54
C VAL A 35 11.93 10.32 -28.16
N LEU A 36 12.98 10.53 -28.96
CA LEU A 36 13.92 11.64 -28.78
C LEU A 36 13.21 13.00 -28.89
N THR A 37 12.40 13.19 -29.93
CA THR A 37 11.61 14.42 -30.13
C THR A 37 10.69 14.69 -28.94
N LEU A 38 10.05 13.65 -28.37
CA LEU A 38 9.22 13.82 -27.17
C LEU A 38 10.04 14.17 -25.93
N ARG A 39 11.27 13.64 -25.82
CA ARG A 39 12.16 13.91 -24.70
C ARG A 39 12.64 15.35 -24.74
N GLU A 40 13.13 15.80 -25.89
CA GLU A 40 13.68 17.15 -26.08
C GLU A 40 12.57 18.21 -26.14
N GLY A 41 11.49 17.95 -26.88
CA GLY A 41 10.41 18.92 -27.06
C GLY A 41 9.43 18.99 -25.89
N SER A 42 8.95 17.83 -25.39
CA SER A 42 7.92 17.78 -24.32
C SER A 42 8.48 17.46 -22.93
N GLY A 43 9.80 17.25 -22.78
CA GLY A 43 10.41 16.93 -21.50
C GLY A 43 9.85 15.64 -20.88
N ILE A 44 9.58 14.60 -21.70
CA ILE A 44 9.11 13.33 -21.15
C ILE A 44 10.20 12.70 -20.27
N LYS A 45 9.79 12.06 -19.17
CA LYS A 45 10.72 11.36 -18.26
C LYS A 45 11.03 9.96 -18.79
N GLN A 46 12.15 9.38 -18.38
CA GLN A 46 12.59 8.03 -18.79
C GLN A 46 11.52 6.92 -18.74
N HIS A 47 10.64 6.90 -17.73
CA HIS A 47 9.57 5.89 -17.67
C HIS A 47 8.58 6.01 -18.84
N ARG A 48 8.40 7.22 -19.38
CA ARG A 48 7.62 7.46 -20.60
C ARG A 48 8.41 7.09 -21.85
N GLU A 49 9.73 7.24 -21.87
CA GLU A 49 10.57 6.71 -22.95
C GLU A 49 10.40 5.20 -23.05
N TYR A 50 10.59 4.48 -21.93
CA TYR A 50 10.34 3.04 -21.83
C TYR A 50 8.92 2.67 -22.31
N TYR A 51 7.90 3.40 -21.84
CA TYR A 51 6.50 3.21 -22.24
C TYR A 51 6.31 3.26 -23.76
N TYR A 52 6.94 4.20 -24.45
CA TYR A 52 6.81 4.34 -25.91
C TYR A 52 7.63 3.28 -26.64
N TYR A 53 8.89 3.08 -26.28
CA TYR A 53 9.74 2.06 -26.91
C TYR A 53 9.10 0.66 -26.82
N GLU A 54 8.65 0.25 -25.65
CA GLU A 54 8.07 -1.09 -25.47
C GLU A 54 6.79 -1.28 -26.28
N ARG A 55 5.91 -0.27 -26.33
CA ARG A 55 4.67 -0.35 -27.11
C ARG A 55 4.92 -0.32 -28.60
N LEU A 56 5.86 0.50 -29.06
CA LEU A 56 6.20 0.60 -30.48
C LEU A 56 6.93 -0.64 -30.97
N LEU A 57 7.73 -1.30 -30.13
CA LEU A 57 8.28 -2.63 -30.41
C LEU A 57 7.15 -3.66 -30.58
N ILE A 58 6.22 -3.76 -29.62
CA ILE A 58 5.08 -4.68 -29.70
C ILE A 58 4.24 -4.42 -30.95
N LEU A 59 3.94 -3.15 -31.25
CA LEU A 59 3.18 -2.77 -32.42
C LEU A 59 3.95 -3.13 -33.70
N GLY A 60 5.21 -2.74 -33.82
CA GLY A 60 6.06 -3.08 -34.97
C GLY A 60 6.07 -4.58 -35.24
N GLU A 61 6.31 -5.41 -34.22
CA GLU A 61 6.33 -6.88 -34.34
C GLU A 61 4.95 -7.45 -34.75
N SER A 62 3.87 -6.80 -34.32
CA SER A 62 2.51 -7.26 -34.62
C SER A 62 2.04 -6.88 -36.02
N PHE A 63 2.50 -5.75 -36.55
CA PHE A 63 2.17 -5.30 -37.90
C PHE A 63 3.08 -5.93 -38.97
N GLY A 64 4.38 -6.13 -38.67
CA GLY A 64 5.38 -6.46 -39.69
C GLY A 64 5.38 -5.40 -40.79
N ASP A 65 5.49 -5.82 -42.05
CA ASP A 65 5.52 -4.92 -43.21
C ASP A 65 4.21 -4.13 -43.41
N LYS A 66 3.09 -4.59 -42.83
CA LYS A 66 1.78 -3.94 -42.93
C LYS A 66 1.70 -2.60 -42.19
N ILE A 67 2.74 -2.23 -41.44
CA ILE A 67 2.87 -0.90 -40.85
C ILE A 67 3.12 0.18 -41.91
N LEU A 68 3.61 -0.23 -43.08
CA LEU A 68 3.92 0.65 -44.19
C LEU A 68 2.74 0.74 -45.16
N ASP A 69 2.53 1.92 -45.74
CA ASP A 69 1.62 2.10 -46.86
C ASP A 69 2.28 1.68 -48.19
N SER A 70 1.54 1.81 -49.30
CA SER A 70 2.05 1.46 -50.63
C SER A 70 3.24 2.31 -51.10
N LYS A 71 3.53 3.43 -50.42
CA LYS A 71 4.68 4.32 -50.68
C LYS A 71 5.82 4.07 -49.69
N GLY A 72 5.74 3.02 -48.85
CA GLY A 72 6.75 2.72 -47.84
C GLY A 72 6.70 3.63 -46.61
N ARG A 73 5.66 4.47 -46.46
CA ARG A 73 5.54 5.40 -45.33
C ARG A 73 4.86 4.71 -44.15
N ILE A 74 5.21 5.10 -42.92
CA ILE A 74 4.55 4.58 -41.70
C ILE A 74 3.11 5.12 -41.63
N ASN A 75 2.17 4.37 -42.21
CA ASN A 75 0.75 4.66 -42.21
C ASN A 75 -0.06 3.39 -42.55
N PRO A 76 -0.27 2.49 -41.57
CA PRO A 76 -0.98 1.24 -41.82
C PRO A 76 -2.42 1.49 -42.27
N LYS A 77 -2.93 0.64 -43.15
CA LYS A 77 -4.35 0.68 -43.58
C LYS A 77 -5.27 0.38 -42.41
N GLU A 78 -6.46 0.97 -42.41
CA GLU A 78 -7.47 0.77 -41.36
C GLU A 78 -7.74 -0.72 -41.07
N LYS A 79 -7.91 -1.54 -42.12
CA LYS A 79 -8.12 -2.98 -42.01
C LYS A 79 -6.99 -3.68 -41.24
N ASP A 80 -5.74 -3.30 -41.49
CA ASP A 80 -4.59 -3.90 -40.82
C ASP A 80 -4.51 -3.44 -39.37
N VAL A 81 -4.86 -2.19 -39.07
CA VAL A 81 -4.97 -1.69 -37.70
C VAL A 81 -6.03 -2.47 -36.92
N LEU A 82 -7.23 -2.63 -37.48
CA LEU A 82 -8.32 -3.39 -36.83
C LEU A 82 -7.92 -4.86 -36.60
N MET A 83 -7.29 -5.50 -37.59
CA MET A 83 -6.82 -6.88 -37.48
C MET A 83 -5.75 -7.03 -36.38
N VAL A 84 -4.75 -6.15 -36.34
CA VAL A 84 -3.68 -6.22 -35.34
C VAL A 84 -4.23 -5.97 -33.93
N ILE A 85 -5.12 -5.00 -33.77
CA ILE A 85 -5.77 -4.74 -32.49
C ILE A 85 -6.62 -5.94 -32.04
N GLY A 86 -7.33 -6.60 -32.96
CA GLY A 86 -8.07 -7.84 -32.69
C GLY A 86 -7.14 -8.95 -32.19
N LYS A 87 -6.07 -9.24 -32.94
CA LYS A 87 -5.05 -10.24 -32.54
C LYS A 87 -4.41 -9.93 -31.20
N LEU A 88 -4.12 -8.67 -30.91
CA LEU A 88 -3.56 -8.26 -29.62
C LEU A 88 -4.55 -8.48 -28.49
N ARG A 89 -5.85 -8.28 -28.71
CA ARG A 89 -6.89 -8.59 -27.71
C ARG A 89 -6.91 -10.09 -27.37
N ASP A 90 -6.79 -10.93 -28.39
CA ASP A 90 -6.85 -12.39 -28.24
C ASP A 90 -5.51 -13.01 -27.80
N LYS A 91 -4.42 -12.23 -27.81
CA LYS A 91 -3.08 -12.71 -27.41
C LYS A 91 -3.04 -13.06 -25.92
N ILE A 92 -2.69 -14.31 -25.64
CA ILE A 92 -2.34 -14.77 -24.30
C ILE A 92 -0.93 -14.26 -23.99
N THR A 93 -0.80 -13.47 -22.92
CA THR A 93 0.50 -12.97 -22.45
C THR A 93 1.31 -14.09 -21.81
N ILE A 94 2.60 -13.85 -21.57
CA ILE A 94 3.51 -14.76 -20.84
C ILE A 94 2.95 -15.16 -19.46
N ARG A 95 2.02 -14.37 -18.90
CA ARG A 95 1.35 -14.64 -17.62
C ARG A 95 0.09 -15.49 -17.75
N GLY A 96 -0.20 -16.03 -18.93
CA GLY A 96 -1.39 -16.84 -19.19
C GLY A 96 -2.69 -16.05 -19.30
N THR A 97 -2.64 -14.71 -19.37
CA THR A 97 -3.83 -13.84 -19.42
C THR A 97 -3.85 -12.98 -20.67
N HIS A 98 -5.03 -12.58 -21.15
CA HIS A 98 -5.17 -11.58 -22.21
C HIS A 98 -4.68 -10.20 -21.78
N TYR A 99 -4.36 -9.33 -22.76
CA TYR A 99 -4.15 -7.91 -22.47
C TYR A 99 -5.42 -7.27 -21.93
N SER A 100 -5.27 -6.40 -20.93
CA SER A 100 -6.41 -5.62 -20.43
C SER A 100 -6.87 -4.59 -21.46
N SER A 101 -8.16 -4.21 -21.43
CA SER A 101 -8.72 -3.11 -22.24
C SER A 101 -7.92 -1.81 -22.09
N ALA A 102 -7.35 -1.56 -20.91
CA ALA A 102 -6.48 -0.42 -20.66
C ALA A 102 -5.18 -0.50 -21.47
N THR A 103 -4.56 -1.69 -21.52
CA THR A 103 -3.36 -1.95 -22.30
C THR A 103 -3.64 -1.79 -23.80
N ILE A 104 -4.76 -2.32 -24.29
CA ILE A 104 -5.18 -2.15 -25.69
C ILE A 104 -5.44 -0.67 -26.01
N SER A 105 -6.12 0.05 -25.12
CA SER A 105 -6.32 1.50 -25.29
C SER A 105 -5.01 2.27 -25.32
N ASP A 106 -4.02 1.90 -24.52
CA ASP A 106 -2.69 2.51 -24.53
C ASP A 106 -1.95 2.24 -25.84
N LEU A 107 -1.99 1.01 -26.35
CA LEU A 107 -1.39 0.64 -27.63
C LEU A 107 -2.00 1.46 -28.78
N LYS A 108 -3.33 1.57 -28.85
CA LYS A 108 -4.04 2.43 -29.81
C LYS A 108 -3.58 3.89 -29.73
N LYS A 109 -3.50 4.46 -28.52
CA LYS A 109 -3.06 5.85 -28.30
C LYS A 109 -1.61 6.07 -28.72
N THR A 110 -0.71 5.16 -28.36
CA THR A 110 0.69 5.23 -28.78
C THR A 110 0.81 5.16 -30.30
N MET A 111 0.08 4.23 -30.94
CA MET A 111 0.10 4.10 -32.40
C MET A 111 -0.37 5.38 -33.09
N LYS A 112 -1.57 5.89 -32.73
CA LYS A 112 -2.10 7.13 -33.29
C LYS A 112 -1.12 8.30 -33.13
N LYS A 113 -0.48 8.41 -31.97
CA LYS A 113 0.49 9.47 -31.69
C LYS A 113 1.76 9.33 -32.54
N PHE A 114 2.26 8.10 -32.71
CA PHE A 114 3.44 7.81 -33.51
C PHE A 114 3.19 8.02 -35.00
N VAL A 115 2.10 7.48 -35.55
CA VAL A 115 1.73 7.69 -36.96
C VAL A 115 1.49 9.17 -37.24
N LYS A 116 0.83 9.90 -36.34
CA LYS A 116 0.67 11.37 -36.47
C LYS A 116 2.00 12.11 -36.45
N PHE A 117 2.98 11.65 -35.68
CA PHE A 117 4.34 12.20 -35.71
C PHE A 117 5.02 11.96 -37.06
N CYS A 118 5.04 10.70 -37.54
CA CYS A 118 5.62 10.36 -38.83
C CYS A 118 4.94 11.14 -39.96
N PHE A 119 3.61 11.19 -39.96
CA PHE A 119 2.84 11.93 -40.95
C PHE A 119 3.22 13.41 -40.93
N LYS A 120 3.15 14.08 -39.78
CA LYS A 120 3.48 15.52 -39.72
C LYS A 120 4.91 15.85 -40.13
N LYS A 121 5.87 15.00 -39.77
CA LYS A 121 7.28 15.25 -40.03
C LYS A 121 7.62 15.01 -41.51
N TYR A 122 7.37 13.80 -42.00
CA TYR A 122 7.79 13.41 -43.35
C TYR A 122 6.83 13.92 -44.44
N ASN A 123 5.56 14.19 -44.15
CA ASN A 123 4.66 14.85 -45.11
C ASN A 123 5.03 16.34 -45.28
N ALA A 124 5.61 16.98 -44.25
CA ALA A 124 6.07 18.36 -44.38
C ALA A 124 7.32 18.49 -45.28
N GLU A 125 8.09 17.40 -45.42
CA GLU A 125 9.26 17.32 -46.30
C GLU A 125 8.88 17.16 -47.78
N LEU A 126 7.63 16.80 -48.09
CA LEU A 126 7.14 16.66 -49.46
C LEU A 126 6.81 18.01 -50.11
N PRO A 127 6.93 18.10 -51.46
CA PRO A 127 6.37 19.20 -52.25
C PRO A 127 4.90 19.43 -51.91
N LYS A 128 4.44 20.68 -51.95
CA LYS A 128 3.10 21.05 -51.47
C LYS A 128 1.98 20.27 -52.17
N GLU A 129 2.21 19.94 -53.43
CA GLU A 129 1.32 19.20 -54.32
C GLU A 129 1.22 17.70 -53.97
N GLU A 130 2.22 17.17 -53.28
CA GLU A 130 2.31 15.77 -52.85
C GLU A 130 1.88 15.55 -51.40
N ARG A 131 1.59 16.64 -50.67
CA ARG A 131 1.16 16.56 -49.27
C ARG A 131 -0.24 16.00 -49.20
N GLU A 132 -0.39 14.97 -48.37
CA GLU A 132 -1.68 14.36 -48.09
C GLU A 132 -2.27 14.89 -46.78
N ASP A 133 -3.58 14.80 -46.64
CA ASP A 133 -4.26 15.02 -45.37
C ASP A 133 -4.15 13.78 -44.47
N PHE A 134 -4.07 14.01 -43.17
CA PHE A 134 -3.97 12.92 -42.20
C PHE A 134 -5.26 12.07 -42.26
N PRO A 135 -5.17 10.73 -42.45
CA PRO A 135 -6.35 9.91 -42.71
C PRO A 135 -7.40 10.00 -41.60
N GLU A 136 -8.66 10.23 -41.99
CA GLU A 136 -9.75 10.50 -41.05
C GLU A 136 -10.03 9.35 -40.09
N PHE A 137 -9.89 8.09 -40.51
CA PHE A 137 -10.16 6.91 -39.67
C PHE A 137 -9.35 6.88 -38.36
N TRP A 138 -8.19 7.54 -38.33
CA TRP A 138 -7.40 7.68 -37.09
C TRP A 138 -8.16 8.47 -36.02
N ASN A 139 -9.10 9.33 -36.41
CA ASN A 139 -9.98 10.05 -35.50
C ASN A 139 -10.93 9.09 -34.77
N ASP A 140 -11.39 8.05 -35.44
CA ASP A 140 -12.33 7.03 -34.93
C ASP A 140 -11.65 5.96 -34.06
N ILE A 141 -10.31 5.91 -34.07
CA ILE A 141 -9.55 5.09 -33.12
C ILE A 141 -9.61 5.75 -31.74
N HIS A 142 -10.72 5.47 -31.05
CA HIS A 142 -11.00 5.97 -29.71
C HIS A 142 -10.40 5.08 -28.62
N SER A 143 -10.19 5.68 -27.46
CA SER A 143 -9.94 4.93 -26.24
C SER A 143 -11.19 4.18 -25.83
N GLU A 144 -11.08 2.89 -25.55
CA GLU A 144 -12.16 2.13 -24.94
C GLU A 144 -12.55 2.81 -23.63
N LYS A 145 -13.86 2.97 -23.39
CA LYS A 145 -14.36 3.32 -22.06
C LYS A 145 -14.03 2.15 -21.15
N ILE A 146 -12.88 2.23 -20.50
CA ILE A 146 -12.53 1.29 -19.43
C ILE A 146 -13.57 1.56 -18.35
N GLY A 147 -14.51 0.64 -18.16
CA GLY A 147 -15.48 0.71 -17.08
C GLY A 147 -14.74 1.02 -15.78
N SER A 148 -15.29 1.93 -14.97
CA SER A 148 -14.73 2.22 -13.66
C SER A 148 -14.58 0.89 -12.91
N ARG A 149 -13.33 0.46 -12.69
CA ARG A 149 -13.05 -0.67 -11.82
C ARG A 149 -13.16 -0.16 -10.39
N TYR A 150 -14.39 0.13 -9.97
CA TYR A 150 -14.70 0.36 -8.56
C TYR A 150 -14.27 -0.91 -7.82
N LYS A 151 -13.18 -0.80 -7.05
CA LYS A 151 -12.78 -1.88 -6.17
C LYS A 151 -13.77 -1.91 -5.03
N ARG A 152 -14.44 -3.04 -4.87
CA ARG A 152 -15.43 -3.21 -3.81
C ARG A 152 -14.73 -3.25 -2.45
N PRO A 153 -15.39 -2.85 -1.35
CA PRO A 153 -14.80 -2.89 -0.01
C PRO A 153 -14.23 -4.26 0.41
N ASP A 154 -14.84 -5.36 -0.01
CA ASP A 154 -14.35 -6.74 0.25
C ASP A 154 -12.98 -7.03 -0.39
N GLN A 155 -12.63 -6.27 -1.44
CA GLN A 155 -11.33 -6.36 -2.08
C GLN A 155 -10.25 -5.55 -1.36
N MET A 156 -10.62 -4.72 -0.38
CA MET A 156 -9.69 -3.94 0.44
C MET A 156 -9.04 -4.83 1.51
N ILE A 157 -7.95 -4.34 2.08
CA ILE A 157 -7.30 -4.98 3.22
C ILE A 157 -8.18 -4.70 4.44
N SER A 158 -8.63 -5.75 5.12
CA SER A 158 -9.33 -5.65 6.40
C SER A 158 -8.36 -5.34 7.55
N TYR A 159 -8.88 -4.88 8.68
CA TYR A 159 -8.04 -4.65 9.86
C TYR A 159 -7.46 -5.97 10.40
N GLU A 160 -8.21 -7.06 10.31
CA GLU A 160 -7.80 -8.40 10.72
C GLU A 160 -6.65 -8.91 9.85
N GLU A 161 -6.77 -8.78 8.52
CA GLU A 161 -5.68 -9.09 7.58
C GLU A 161 -4.44 -8.24 7.87
N LEU A 162 -4.60 -6.93 8.14
CA LEU A 162 -3.49 -6.06 8.53
C LEU A 162 -2.78 -6.59 9.78
N GLN A 163 -3.52 -6.91 10.84
CA GLN A 163 -2.94 -7.40 12.09
C GLN A 163 -2.22 -8.74 11.88
N ALA A 164 -2.77 -9.64 11.05
CA ALA A 164 -2.09 -10.88 10.68
C ALA A 164 -0.78 -10.61 9.95
N ILE A 165 -0.76 -9.67 8.99
CA ILE A 165 0.45 -9.26 8.27
C ILE A 165 1.49 -8.65 9.21
N LEU A 166 1.08 -7.74 10.11
CA LEU A 166 1.97 -7.10 11.07
C LEU A 166 2.60 -8.10 12.05
N LYS A 167 1.84 -9.12 12.48
CA LYS A 167 2.35 -10.23 13.29
C LYS A 167 3.32 -11.13 12.50
N ALA A 168 3.09 -11.30 11.21
CA ALA A 168 3.95 -12.10 10.33
C ALA A 168 5.24 -11.38 9.86
N CYS A 169 5.42 -10.09 10.18
CA CYS A 169 6.65 -9.36 9.91
C CYS A 169 7.80 -9.86 10.80
N LYS A 170 8.95 -10.16 10.20
CA LYS A 170 10.12 -10.70 10.93
C LYS A 170 10.97 -9.64 11.64
N ASN A 171 10.82 -8.38 11.24
CA ASN A 171 11.64 -7.28 11.75
C ASN A 171 10.81 -5.99 11.83
N ILE A 172 11.29 -5.05 12.63
CA ILE A 172 10.59 -3.80 12.92
C ILE A 172 10.51 -2.88 11.70
N ARG A 173 11.47 -2.95 10.76
CA ARG A 173 11.44 -2.20 9.50
C ARG A 173 10.23 -2.60 8.65
N ASP A 174 10.06 -3.90 8.39
CA ASP A 174 8.97 -4.42 7.56
C ASP A 174 7.61 -4.09 8.22
N LYS A 175 7.53 -4.21 9.55
CA LYS A 175 6.35 -3.83 10.34
C LYS A 175 6.04 -2.33 10.19
N SER A 176 7.05 -1.47 10.29
CA SER A 176 6.93 -0.02 10.13
C SER A 176 6.43 0.38 8.75
N ILE A 177 7.01 -0.21 7.69
CA ILE A 177 6.62 0.04 6.29
C ILE A 177 5.14 -0.30 6.08
N ILE A 178 4.72 -1.50 6.51
CA ILE A 178 3.35 -1.96 6.33
C ILE A 178 2.37 -1.12 7.16
N SER A 179 2.69 -0.83 8.42
CA SER A 179 1.85 0.02 9.26
C SER A 179 1.69 1.42 8.68
N LEU A 180 2.78 2.00 8.13
CA LEU A 180 2.73 3.34 7.54
C LEU A 180 1.91 3.35 6.26
N LEU A 181 2.08 2.34 5.38
CA LEU A 181 1.28 2.23 4.15
C LEU A 181 -0.22 2.17 4.44
N TRP A 182 -0.60 1.41 5.46
CA TRP A 182 -1.99 1.30 5.91
C TRP A 182 -2.54 2.61 6.47
N ASP A 183 -1.77 3.26 7.33
CA ASP A 183 -2.22 4.43 8.09
C ASP A 183 -2.29 5.68 7.21
N SER A 184 -1.26 5.89 6.38
CA SER A 184 -1.09 7.10 5.56
C SER A 184 -1.70 7.03 4.15
N GLY A 185 -1.84 5.84 3.59
CA GLY A 185 -2.18 5.65 2.17
C GLY A 185 -1.15 6.27 1.20
N ILE A 186 0.08 6.54 1.65
CA ILE A 186 1.14 7.18 0.86
C ILE A 186 1.48 6.36 -0.40
N ARG A 187 1.95 7.03 -1.47
CA ARG A 187 2.44 6.29 -2.65
C ARG A 187 3.76 5.61 -2.33
N ALA A 188 4.00 4.46 -2.95
CA ALA A 188 5.28 3.75 -2.85
C ALA A 188 6.49 4.65 -3.18
N SER A 189 6.40 5.45 -4.24
CA SER A 189 7.49 6.37 -4.62
C SER A 189 7.75 7.49 -3.62
N GLU A 190 6.72 7.89 -2.87
CA GLU A 190 6.84 8.91 -1.81
C GLU A 190 7.44 8.24 -0.56
N LEU A 191 6.93 7.06 -0.17
CA LEU A 191 7.45 6.26 0.95
C LEU A 191 8.96 6.00 0.84
N LEU A 192 9.42 5.58 -0.35
CA LEU A 192 10.83 5.23 -0.58
C LEU A 192 11.77 6.45 -0.56
N LYS A 193 11.21 7.67 -0.56
CA LYS A 193 11.97 8.94 -0.49
C LYS A 193 11.87 9.63 0.86
N LEU A 194 11.01 9.14 1.74
CA LEU A 194 10.83 9.75 3.06
C LEU A 194 12.17 9.81 3.77
N LYS A 195 12.46 10.94 4.38
CA LYS A 195 13.60 11.13 5.29
C LYS A 195 13.16 10.96 6.73
N ILE A 196 14.10 10.71 7.62
CA ILE A 196 13.81 10.55 9.05
C ILE A 196 13.12 11.81 9.60
N LYS A 197 13.60 13.00 9.22
CA LYS A 197 13.02 14.30 9.59
C LYS A 197 11.58 14.54 9.12
N ASP A 198 11.09 13.78 8.15
CA ASP A 198 9.76 13.97 7.60
C ASP A 198 8.66 13.43 8.53
N PHE A 199 9.02 12.64 9.55
CA PHE A 199 8.11 12.11 10.56
C PHE A 199 8.25 12.88 11.88
N SER A 200 7.14 13.41 12.39
CA SER A 200 7.07 14.04 13.70
C SER A 200 5.90 13.52 14.52
N LYS A 201 6.15 13.17 15.77
CA LYS A 201 5.12 12.70 16.71
C LYS A 201 4.54 13.88 17.48
N SER A 202 3.25 13.84 17.80
CA SER A 202 2.60 14.85 18.64
C SER A 202 3.15 14.82 20.08
N THR A 203 3.01 15.93 20.80
CA THR A 203 3.46 16.06 22.19
C THR A 203 2.79 15.03 23.11
N ASP A 204 1.50 14.78 22.90
CA ASP A 204 0.73 13.78 23.66
C ASP A 204 0.92 12.34 23.16
N GLY A 205 1.64 12.19 22.05
CA GLY A 205 1.97 10.97 21.34
C GLY A 205 0.83 10.19 20.69
N LEU A 206 -0.39 10.74 20.68
CA LEU A 206 -1.58 10.05 20.14
C LEU A 206 -1.59 10.01 18.61
N TYR A 207 -0.95 10.98 17.97
CA TYR A 207 -0.86 11.06 16.52
C TYR A 207 0.57 11.40 16.08
N ALA A 208 0.81 11.26 14.79
CA ALA A 208 2.02 11.75 14.15
C ALA A 208 1.67 12.48 12.85
N VAL A 209 2.60 13.29 12.36
CA VAL A 209 2.50 13.98 11.09
C VAL A 209 3.65 13.52 10.22
N LEU A 210 3.30 13.19 8.97
CA LEU A 210 4.25 12.86 7.93
C LEU A 210 4.25 13.96 6.86
N ASN A 211 5.36 14.64 6.71
CA ASN A 211 5.53 15.73 5.73
C ASN A 211 6.09 15.18 4.43
N ILE A 212 5.27 15.21 3.38
CA ILE A 212 5.66 14.72 2.06
C ILE A 212 6.10 15.91 1.22
N SER A 213 7.41 16.08 1.12
CA SER A 213 8.07 17.21 0.45
C SER A 213 8.16 17.07 -1.07
N GLU A 214 8.13 15.84 -1.60
CA GLU A 214 8.22 15.56 -3.04
C GLU A 214 7.10 14.64 -3.55
N GLY A 215 6.18 15.18 -4.34
CA GLY A 215 5.22 14.41 -5.12
C GLY A 215 5.53 14.36 -6.63
N SER A 216 4.96 13.40 -7.36
CA SER A 216 5.05 13.38 -8.83
C SER A 216 4.25 14.52 -9.46
N LYS A 217 4.83 15.29 -10.42
CA LYS A 217 4.32 16.29 -11.41
C LYS A 217 3.10 17.20 -11.07
N ASN A 218 2.17 16.78 -10.21
CA ASN A 218 0.90 17.42 -9.86
C ASN A 218 0.65 17.47 -8.33
N TYR A 219 1.65 17.22 -7.47
CA TYR A 219 1.47 17.17 -6.02
C TYR A 219 2.24 18.28 -5.32
N ARG A 220 1.51 19.10 -4.56
CA ARG A 220 2.06 20.08 -3.61
C ARG A 220 2.59 19.34 -2.38
N GLN A 221 3.51 19.96 -1.66
CA GLN A 221 3.89 19.52 -0.33
C GLN A 221 2.63 19.31 0.52
N ARG A 222 2.55 18.19 1.25
CA ARG A 222 1.40 17.89 2.09
C ARG A 222 1.81 17.24 3.39
N SER A 223 1.05 17.53 4.43
CA SER A 223 1.14 16.84 5.71
C SER A 223 0.06 15.77 5.78
N VAL A 224 0.45 14.56 6.20
CA VAL A 224 -0.44 13.41 6.36
C VAL A 224 -0.51 13.09 7.84
N VAL A 225 -1.71 13.10 8.41
CA VAL A 225 -1.92 12.79 9.84
C VAL A 225 -2.01 11.27 10.01
N LEU A 226 -1.30 10.73 10.99
CA LEU A 226 -1.22 9.31 11.32
C LEU A 226 -1.82 9.09 12.71
N THR A 227 -2.70 8.12 12.86
CA THR A 227 -3.39 7.83 14.13
C THR A 227 -3.42 6.34 14.50
N GLY A 228 -3.02 5.47 13.57
CA GLY A 228 -2.95 4.03 13.77
C GLY A 228 -1.60 3.56 14.32
N ASP A 229 -1.37 2.26 14.24
CA ASP A 229 -0.21 1.58 14.84
C ASP A 229 1.15 2.17 14.40
N SER A 230 1.20 2.87 13.26
CA SER A 230 2.41 3.50 12.74
C SER A 230 3.03 4.54 13.70
N VAL A 231 2.19 5.25 14.48
CA VAL A 231 2.63 6.25 15.47
C VAL A 231 3.46 5.63 16.61
N VAL A 232 3.22 4.35 16.91
CA VAL A 232 3.95 3.60 17.94
C VAL A 232 5.14 2.86 17.34
N ILE A 233 4.96 2.27 16.15
CA ILE A 233 5.94 1.37 15.53
C ILE A 233 7.11 2.14 14.88
N ILE A 234 6.85 3.28 14.23
CA ILE A 234 7.90 4.04 13.54
C ILE A 234 8.99 4.56 14.50
N PRO A 235 8.67 5.15 15.68
CA PRO A 235 9.69 5.53 16.64
C PRO A 235 10.59 4.38 17.07
N GLN A 236 10.03 3.18 17.29
CA GLN A 236 10.82 1.99 17.63
C GLN A 236 11.80 1.61 16.52
N TYR A 237 11.39 1.75 15.26
CA TYR A 237 12.27 1.55 14.12
C TYR A 237 13.32 2.66 13.97
N ILE A 238 12.99 3.92 14.29
CA ILE A 238 13.98 5.01 14.30
C ILE A 238 15.06 4.75 15.36
N GLU A 239 14.69 4.27 16.55
CA GLU A 239 15.70 3.87 17.54
C GLU A 239 16.56 2.71 17.03
N TYR A 240 15.96 1.68 16.44
CA TYR A 240 16.71 0.61 15.77
C TYR A 240 17.63 1.13 14.66
N LEU A 241 17.22 2.17 13.92
CA LEU A 241 18.06 2.79 12.89
C LEU A 241 19.30 3.47 13.48
N LYS A 242 19.14 4.16 14.62
CA LYS A 242 20.28 4.77 15.34
C LYS A 242 21.30 3.70 15.71
N ASP A 243 20.84 2.54 16.21
CA ASP A 243 21.71 1.45 16.61
C ASP A 243 22.51 0.86 15.44
N ILE A 244 21.89 0.68 14.27
CA ILE A 244 22.56 0.07 13.11
C ILE A 244 23.40 1.06 12.29
N GLN A 245 23.04 2.35 12.28
CA GLN A 245 23.76 3.37 11.52
C GLN A 245 24.87 4.04 12.34
N LYS A 246 24.75 4.06 13.67
CA LYS A 246 25.72 4.67 14.60
C LYS A 246 26.07 6.09 14.14
N ASP A 247 27.36 6.36 13.90
CA ASP A 247 27.88 7.67 13.49
C ASP A 247 27.37 8.15 12.12
N ARG A 248 26.74 7.26 11.33
CA ARG A 248 26.14 7.61 10.03
C ARG A 248 24.67 8.03 10.14
N PHE A 249 24.09 8.02 11.33
CA PHE A 249 22.69 8.42 11.53
C PHE A 249 22.52 9.93 11.35
N ASP A 250 21.78 10.33 10.32
CA ASP A 250 21.43 11.71 10.04
C ASP A 250 19.92 11.85 9.73
N GLN A 251 19.31 12.92 10.23
CA GLN A 251 17.89 13.22 10.04
C GLN A 251 17.49 13.37 8.55
N ASN A 252 18.45 13.64 7.67
CA ASN A 252 18.28 13.73 6.23
C ASN A 252 18.46 12.39 5.49
N ASN A 253 18.88 11.32 6.16
CA ASN A 253 18.90 9.99 5.56
C ASN A 253 17.48 9.48 5.27
N HIS A 254 17.39 8.51 4.36
CA HIS A 254 16.13 7.83 4.07
C HIS A 254 15.62 7.12 5.33
N LEU A 255 14.33 7.28 5.62
CA LEU A 255 13.67 6.60 6.73
C LEU A 255 13.69 5.09 6.52
N PHE A 256 13.43 4.59 5.31
CA PHE A 256 13.42 3.16 5.03
C PHE A 256 14.64 2.73 4.21
N VAL A 257 15.45 1.85 4.82
CA VAL A 257 16.73 1.39 4.26
C VAL A 257 16.85 -0.13 4.22
N GLY A 258 17.84 -0.62 3.47
CA GLY A 258 18.30 -2.00 3.52
C GLY A 258 18.89 -2.33 4.90
N ILE A 259 18.61 -3.54 5.38
CA ILE A 259 19.12 -4.09 6.66
C ILE A 259 19.90 -5.39 6.45
N GLY A 260 20.11 -5.79 5.20
CA GLY A 260 20.93 -6.94 4.85
C GLY A 260 22.40 -6.58 4.88
N LYS A 261 23.28 -7.59 4.96
CA LYS A 261 24.74 -7.39 5.02
C LYS A 261 25.26 -6.57 3.84
N GLU A 262 24.73 -6.81 2.64
CA GLU A 262 25.21 -6.21 1.38
C GLU A 262 24.59 -4.85 1.08
N ASN A 263 23.48 -4.48 1.73
CA ASN A 263 22.74 -3.24 1.44
C ASN A 263 22.40 -2.43 2.70
N LEU A 264 23.19 -2.61 3.76
CA LEU A 264 22.94 -1.97 5.05
C LEU A 264 22.99 -0.44 4.92
N GLY A 265 21.88 0.21 5.23
CA GLY A 265 21.75 1.68 5.16
C GLY A 265 21.46 2.24 3.77
N GLU A 266 21.45 1.40 2.73
CA GLU A 266 21.10 1.84 1.36
C GLU A 266 19.59 2.07 1.22
N SER A 267 19.18 2.97 0.32
CA SER A 267 17.77 3.21 0.05
C SER A 267 17.09 1.99 -0.56
N LEU A 268 15.88 1.67 -0.12
CA LEU A 268 15.09 0.58 -0.72
C LEU A 268 14.62 0.92 -2.13
N THR A 269 14.58 -0.09 -3.00
CA THR A 269 13.96 -0.01 -4.33
C THR A 269 12.46 -0.35 -4.27
N TYR A 270 11.74 -0.07 -5.35
CA TYR A 270 10.34 -0.49 -5.47
C TYR A 270 10.19 -2.01 -5.49
N GLU A 271 11.15 -2.71 -6.09
CA GLU A 271 11.23 -4.17 -6.12
C GLU A 271 11.40 -4.74 -4.70
N ASP A 272 12.26 -4.13 -3.88
CA ASP A 272 12.45 -4.49 -2.47
C ASP A 272 11.14 -4.36 -1.68
N LEU A 273 10.47 -3.21 -1.83
CA LEU A 273 9.18 -2.96 -1.19
C LEU A 273 8.13 -4.01 -1.60
N ARG A 274 8.04 -4.33 -2.89
CA ARG A 274 7.11 -5.35 -3.39
C ARG A 274 7.46 -6.75 -2.90
N ALA A 275 8.74 -7.09 -2.82
CA ALA A 275 9.21 -8.37 -2.33
C ALA A 275 8.91 -8.52 -0.83
N LEU A 276 9.17 -7.48 -0.04
CA LEU A 276 8.88 -7.39 1.39
C LEU A 276 7.39 -7.59 1.67
N ILE A 277 6.52 -6.82 1.01
CA ILE A 277 5.07 -6.94 1.19
C ILE A 277 4.61 -8.36 0.86
N ARG A 278 5.03 -8.91 -0.29
CA ARG A 278 4.66 -10.27 -0.70
C ARG A 278 5.11 -11.32 0.32
N LYS A 279 6.34 -11.22 0.82
CA LYS A 279 6.86 -12.15 1.84
C LYS A 279 6.06 -12.07 3.13
N SER A 280 5.73 -10.87 3.61
CA SER A 280 4.91 -10.72 4.83
C SER A 280 3.48 -11.22 4.66
N VAL A 281 2.86 -10.97 3.50
CA VAL A 281 1.50 -11.42 3.17
C VAL A 281 1.43 -12.95 3.05
N ASN A 282 2.41 -13.56 2.38
CA ASN A 282 2.47 -15.02 2.27
C ASN A 282 2.67 -15.69 3.63
N ARG A 283 3.52 -15.12 4.50
CA ARG A 283 3.70 -15.63 5.87
C ARG A 283 2.45 -15.50 6.72
N ALA A 284 1.61 -14.51 6.46
CA ALA A 284 0.31 -14.35 7.13
C ALA A 284 -0.78 -15.30 6.61
N GLY A 285 -0.48 -16.16 5.62
CA GLY A 285 -1.44 -17.09 5.03
C GLY A 285 -2.51 -16.43 4.15
N ILE A 286 -2.29 -15.19 3.71
CA ILE A 286 -3.26 -14.43 2.93
C ILE A 286 -3.07 -14.69 1.44
N THR A 287 -4.13 -15.14 0.77
CA THR A 287 -4.14 -15.43 -0.68
C THR A 287 -4.42 -14.18 -1.53
N LYS A 288 -4.99 -13.13 -0.93
CA LYS A 288 -5.29 -11.85 -1.58
C LYS A 288 -4.00 -11.19 -2.09
N GLN A 289 -4.01 -10.71 -3.33
CA GLN A 289 -2.87 -9.98 -3.89
C GLN A 289 -2.77 -8.57 -3.31
N ILE A 290 -1.88 -8.40 -2.33
CA ILE A 290 -1.64 -7.12 -1.67
C ILE A 290 -0.44 -6.41 -2.31
N SER A 291 -0.67 -5.17 -2.73
CA SER A 291 0.34 -4.27 -3.30
C SER A 291 0.31 -2.91 -2.59
N PRO A 292 1.35 -2.06 -2.73
CA PRO A 292 1.32 -0.71 -2.14
C PRO A 292 0.08 0.10 -2.54
N HIS A 293 -0.39 -0.06 -3.79
CA HIS A 293 -1.61 0.59 -4.24
C HIS A 293 -2.85 0.08 -3.51
N LEU A 294 -2.91 -1.20 -3.13
CA LEU A 294 -4.05 -1.72 -2.39
C LEU A 294 -4.13 -1.14 -0.97
N PHE A 295 -2.99 -0.92 -0.30
CA PHE A 295 -2.97 -0.16 0.96
C PHE A 295 -3.54 1.24 0.78
N ARG A 296 -3.11 1.96 -0.27
CA ARG A 296 -3.65 3.28 -0.60
C ARG A 296 -5.16 3.26 -0.87
N HIS A 297 -5.65 2.26 -1.60
CA HIS A 297 -7.09 2.10 -1.83
C HIS A 297 -7.84 1.79 -0.54
N SER A 298 -7.27 0.97 0.35
CA SER A 298 -7.89 0.61 1.63
C SER A 298 -7.95 1.82 2.56
N CYS A 299 -6.86 2.59 2.66
CA CYS A 299 -6.82 3.87 3.38
C CYS A 299 -7.84 4.85 2.81
N ALA A 300 -7.93 5.00 1.48
CA ALA A 300 -8.89 5.88 0.85
C ALA A 300 -10.35 5.48 1.12
N THR A 301 -10.64 4.18 1.04
CA THR A 301 -11.95 3.60 1.35
C THR A 301 -12.33 3.90 2.81
N ARG A 302 -11.39 3.69 3.74
CA ARG A 302 -11.59 3.97 5.16
C ARG A 302 -11.86 5.46 5.42
N LEU A 303 -11.02 6.35 4.89
CA LEU A 303 -11.18 7.79 5.05
C LEU A 303 -12.47 8.33 4.41
N ALA A 304 -12.91 7.75 3.29
CA ALA A 304 -14.17 8.14 2.66
C ALA A 304 -15.40 7.85 3.54
N VAL A 305 -15.31 6.85 4.43
CA VAL A 305 -16.36 6.51 5.41
C VAL A 305 -16.18 7.29 6.72
N GLU A 306 -14.93 7.49 7.16
CA GLU A 306 -14.60 8.06 8.47
C GLU A 306 -14.48 9.59 8.48
N THR A 307 -14.26 10.24 7.33
CA THR A 307 -13.89 11.66 7.28
C THR A 307 -14.62 12.45 6.19
N PRO A 308 -14.80 13.79 6.36
CA PRO A 308 -15.35 14.64 5.30
C PRO A 308 -14.50 14.64 4.03
N LEU A 309 -15.15 14.75 2.86
CA LEU A 309 -14.52 14.70 1.53
C LEU A 309 -13.28 15.60 1.39
N GLN A 310 -13.32 16.83 1.91
CA GLN A 310 -12.21 17.78 1.82
C GLN A 310 -10.98 17.32 2.60
N VAL A 311 -11.19 16.75 3.80
CA VAL A 311 -10.11 16.21 4.65
C VAL A 311 -9.48 15.01 3.96
N PHE A 312 -10.32 14.10 3.48
CA PHE A 312 -9.93 12.93 2.71
C PHE A 312 -9.09 13.30 1.46
N VAL A 313 -9.56 14.23 0.63
CA VAL A 313 -8.85 14.70 -0.58
C VAL A 313 -7.48 15.28 -0.22
N LYS A 314 -7.40 16.09 0.85
CA LYS A 314 -6.15 16.70 1.31
C LYS A 314 -5.16 15.66 1.87
N GLN A 315 -5.63 14.71 2.67
CA GLN A 315 -4.84 13.60 3.23
C GLN A 315 -4.24 12.74 2.10
N MET A 316 -5.07 12.38 1.10
CA MET A 316 -4.61 11.66 -0.09
C MET A 316 -3.77 12.55 -1.02
N GLY A 317 -3.89 13.88 -0.87
CA GLY A 317 -3.27 14.97 -1.63
C GLY A 317 -3.74 15.13 -3.08
N TRP A 318 -4.94 14.65 -3.41
CA TRP A 318 -5.43 14.77 -4.79
C TRP A 318 -5.66 16.23 -5.19
N ALA A 319 -5.28 16.57 -6.43
CA ALA A 319 -5.45 17.92 -6.97
C ALA A 319 -6.90 18.25 -7.35
N SER A 320 -7.76 17.23 -7.48
CA SER A 320 -9.19 17.39 -7.76
C SER A 320 -9.99 16.22 -7.19
N ASN A 321 -11.31 16.41 -7.10
CA ASN A 321 -12.24 15.41 -6.56
C ASN A 321 -12.43 14.19 -7.47
N LYS A 322 -11.99 14.24 -8.73
CA LYS A 322 -12.16 13.15 -9.71
C LYS A 322 -11.67 11.79 -9.21
N MET A 323 -10.64 11.78 -8.37
CA MET A 323 -10.15 10.54 -7.74
C MET A 323 -10.99 10.11 -6.53
N ALA A 324 -11.51 11.07 -5.77
CA ALA A 324 -12.36 10.86 -4.61
C ALA A 324 -13.76 10.36 -4.99
N ASP A 325 -14.29 10.77 -6.15
CA ASP A 325 -15.57 10.29 -6.71
C ASP A 325 -15.61 8.76 -6.87
N ASN A 326 -14.45 8.11 -6.94
CA ASN A 326 -14.38 6.65 -6.96
C ASN A 326 -14.76 6.00 -5.61
N TYR A 327 -14.86 6.78 -4.53
CA TYR A 327 -15.11 6.30 -3.17
C TYR A 327 -16.34 6.96 -2.52
N THR A 328 -16.90 8.02 -3.11
CA THR A 328 -18.06 8.73 -2.56
C THR A 328 -19.29 7.82 -2.39
N HIS A 329 -19.45 6.82 -3.26
CA HIS A 329 -20.49 5.80 -3.15
C HIS A 329 -20.38 4.88 -1.92
N LEU A 330 -19.24 4.91 -1.21
CA LEU A 330 -19.00 4.11 -0.01
C LEU A 330 -19.52 4.76 1.26
N ASP A 331 -19.83 6.06 1.22
CA ASP A 331 -20.54 6.75 2.30
C ASP A 331 -22.04 6.39 2.29
N LYS A 332 -22.31 5.09 2.39
CA LYS A 332 -23.67 4.58 2.57
C LYS A 332 -24.24 5.09 3.88
N THR A 333 -23.40 5.28 4.90
CA THR A 333 -23.80 5.85 6.18
C THR A 333 -24.39 7.24 5.99
N GLY A 334 -23.73 8.15 5.26
CA GLY A 334 -24.28 9.48 4.97
C GLY A 334 -25.61 9.44 4.22
N GLN A 335 -25.75 8.55 3.22
CA GLN A 335 -27.01 8.38 2.49
C GLN A 335 -28.13 7.80 3.38
N ILE A 336 -27.83 6.74 4.14
CA ILE A 336 -28.76 6.07 5.04
C ILE A 336 -29.19 7.03 6.16
N THR A 337 -28.26 7.74 6.79
CA THR A 337 -28.54 8.76 7.80
C THR A 337 -29.40 9.89 7.22
N ALA A 338 -29.10 10.39 6.02
CA ALA A 338 -29.89 11.45 5.39
C ALA A 338 -31.32 11.00 5.08
N ILE A 339 -31.50 9.77 4.56
CA ILE A 339 -32.82 9.19 4.30
C ILE A 339 -33.57 8.99 5.62
N LEU A 340 -32.95 8.38 6.63
CA LEU A 340 -33.60 8.08 7.90
C LEU A 340 -33.97 9.34 8.67
N LYS A 341 -33.11 10.38 8.66
CA LYS A 341 -33.45 11.72 9.17
C LYS A 341 -34.61 12.36 8.42
N ALA A 342 -34.63 12.25 7.08
CA ALA A 342 -35.75 12.77 6.28
C ALA A 342 -37.07 12.04 6.56
N GLN A 343 -37.02 10.81 7.08
CA GLN A 343 -38.17 10.02 7.53
C GLN A 343 -38.49 10.21 9.02
N GLY A 344 -37.81 11.13 9.72
CA GLY A 344 -38.03 11.37 11.15
C GLY A 344 -37.50 10.27 12.08
N ILE A 345 -36.63 9.39 11.59
CA ILE A 345 -36.02 8.31 12.37
C ILE A 345 -34.70 8.83 12.94
N GLU A 346 -34.65 9.02 14.26
CA GLU A 346 -33.42 9.32 14.98
C GLU A 346 -32.56 8.06 15.15
N ILE A 347 -31.27 8.18 14.84
CA ILE A 347 -30.29 7.09 14.92
C ILE A 347 -29.04 7.67 15.56
N THR A 348 -28.45 6.91 16.48
CA THR A 348 -27.24 7.34 17.18
C THR A 348 -26.00 7.15 16.31
N ASP A 349 -24.98 7.99 16.49
CA ASP A 349 -23.71 7.87 15.74
C ASP A 349 -23.00 6.51 15.96
N GLU A 350 -23.25 5.87 17.12
CA GLU A 350 -22.72 4.54 17.45
C GLU A 350 -23.35 3.41 16.61
N GLU A 351 -24.63 3.52 16.24
CA GLU A 351 -25.31 2.55 15.38
C GLU A 351 -24.87 2.65 13.91
N LEU A 352 -24.33 3.79 13.50
CA LEU A 352 -24.01 4.14 12.11
C LEU A 352 -22.53 3.98 11.74
N LYS A 353 -21.60 4.05 12.71
CA LYS A 353 -20.15 4.06 12.46
C LYS A 353 -19.38 3.19 13.45
N LYS A 354 -19.06 1.94 13.05
CA LYS A 354 -17.89 1.25 13.60
C LYS A 354 -16.66 1.71 12.82
N PRO A 355 -15.66 2.37 13.45
CA PRO A 355 -14.45 2.76 12.74
C PRO A 355 -13.77 1.50 12.18
N LEU A 356 -13.38 1.56 10.91
CA LEU A 356 -12.72 0.47 10.18
C LEU A 356 -11.25 0.31 10.62
N SER A 357 -10.76 1.21 11.47
CA SER A 357 -9.46 1.14 12.13
C SER A 357 -9.58 1.39 13.62
N LYS A 358 -8.66 0.81 14.39
CA LYS A 358 -8.51 1.11 15.82
C LYS A 358 -7.44 2.18 16.00
N VAL A 359 -7.78 3.23 16.73
CA VAL A 359 -6.86 4.31 17.11
C VAL A 359 -6.03 3.87 18.32
N ASN A 360 -4.81 4.36 18.41
CA ASN A 360 -3.95 4.14 19.58
C ASN A 360 -4.56 4.71 20.86
N ARG A 361 -4.21 4.12 22.00
CA ARG A 361 -4.78 4.50 23.30
C ARG A 361 -3.70 4.62 24.36
N LYS A 362 -3.89 5.56 25.29
CA LYS A 362 -3.08 5.64 26.50
C LYS A 362 -3.50 4.55 27.46
N CYS A 363 -2.52 3.86 28.05
CA CYS A 363 -2.76 2.91 29.12
C CYS A 363 -3.39 3.65 30.32
N PRO A 364 -4.50 3.16 30.89
CA PRO A 364 -5.15 3.82 32.04
C PRO A 364 -4.29 3.78 33.31
N ARG A 365 -3.32 2.85 33.39
CA ARG A 365 -2.45 2.68 34.55
C ARG A 365 -1.16 3.48 34.46
N CYS A 366 -0.41 3.34 33.37
CA CYS A 366 0.93 3.93 33.24
C CYS A 366 1.04 4.97 32.12
N HIS A 367 -0.08 5.32 31.48
CA HIS A 367 -0.18 6.34 30.42
C HIS A 367 0.64 6.11 29.15
N VAL A 368 1.40 5.01 29.05
CA VAL A 368 2.11 4.64 27.82
C VAL A 368 1.13 4.41 26.68
N ILE A 369 1.54 4.79 25.48
CA ILE A 369 0.68 4.71 24.30
C ILE A 369 0.86 3.33 23.67
N ASN A 370 -0.25 2.64 23.50
CA ASN A 370 -0.31 1.30 22.92
C ASN A 370 -1.04 1.32 21.59
N THR A 371 -0.75 0.33 20.74
CA THR A 371 -1.44 0.14 19.47
C THR A 371 -2.94 -0.08 19.67
N GLY A 372 -3.77 0.30 18.70
CA GLY A 372 -5.22 0.15 18.83
C GLY A 372 -5.69 -1.31 18.98
N SER A 373 -4.86 -2.27 18.56
CA SER A 373 -5.07 -3.71 18.74
C SER A 373 -4.53 -4.29 20.05
N ALA A 374 -3.78 -3.53 20.84
CA ALA A 374 -3.16 -4.03 22.06
C ALA A 374 -4.24 -4.48 23.06
N ARG A 375 -4.17 -5.75 23.48
CA ARG A 375 -4.99 -6.27 24.60
C ARG A 375 -4.38 -5.91 25.96
N PHE A 376 -3.06 -5.80 25.99
CA PHE A 376 -2.27 -5.51 27.19
C PHE A 376 -1.28 -4.37 26.92
N CYS A 377 -0.99 -3.60 27.95
CA CYS A 377 -0.01 -2.54 27.93
C CYS A 377 1.40 -3.12 27.75
N SER A 378 2.14 -2.61 26.78
CA SER A 378 3.52 -3.05 26.50
C SER A 378 4.52 -2.67 27.59
N ASN A 379 4.17 -1.75 28.48
CA ASN A 379 5.05 -1.28 29.56
C ASN A 379 4.71 -1.95 30.91
N CYS A 380 3.46 -1.89 31.34
CA CYS A 380 3.06 -2.36 32.68
C CYS A 380 2.19 -3.63 32.67
N GLY A 381 1.92 -4.22 31.50
CA GLY A 381 1.10 -5.43 31.37
C GLY A 381 -0.39 -5.24 31.66
N SER A 382 -0.85 -4.05 32.07
CA SER A 382 -2.26 -3.79 32.38
C SER A 382 -3.16 -4.08 31.17
N PRO A 383 -4.35 -4.66 31.37
CA PRO A 383 -5.33 -4.82 30.30
C PRO A 383 -5.75 -3.46 29.73
N MET A 384 -6.01 -3.41 28.43
CA MET A 384 -6.36 -2.17 27.70
C MET A 384 -7.87 -2.03 27.45
N LYS A 385 -8.66 -3.09 27.68
CA LYS A 385 -10.10 -3.13 27.48
C LYS A 385 -10.81 -3.68 28.70
N GLN A 386 -11.99 -3.16 29.00
CA GLN A 386 -12.82 -3.63 30.11
C GLN A 386 -13.16 -5.12 30.01
N GLU A 387 -13.48 -5.63 28.83
CA GLU A 387 -13.70 -7.07 28.59
C GLU A 387 -12.47 -7.93 28.96
N ASP A 388 -11.26 -7.42 28.69
CA ASP A 388 -10.02 -8.13 29.03
C ASP A 388 -9.77 -8.06 30.55
N PHE A 389 -10.14 -6.96 31.23
CA PHE A 389 -10.13 -6.89 32.71
C PHE A 389 -11.04 -7.95 33.33
N VAL A 390 -12.29 -8.04 32.88
CA VAL A 390 -13.26 -9.03 33.39
C VAL A 390 -12.75 -10.46 33.20
N LYS A 391 -12.25 -10.80 32.01
CA LYS A 391 -11.70 -12.14 31.74
C LYS A 391 -10.51 -12.51 32.63
N ILE A 392 -9.65 -11.54 32.93
CA ILE A 392 -8.49 -11.79 33.78
C ILE A 392 -8.92 -11.97 35.23
N GLU A 393 -9.91 -11.21 35.71
CA GLU A 393 -10.50 -11.46 37.03
C GLU A 393 -11.17 -12.83 37.09
N GLU A 394 -11.95 -13.22 36.08
CA GLU A 394 -12.54 -14.58 36.00
C GLU A 394 -11.46 -15.68 36.00
N GLU A 395 -10.36 -15.50 35.25
CA GLU A 395 -9.23 -16.45 35.24
C GLU A 395 -8.51 -16.47 36.60
N ARG A 396 -8.39 -15.33 37.29
CA ARG A 396 -7.80 -15.22 38.64
C ARG A 396 -8.63 -15.96 39.67
N GLU A 397 -9.94 -15.74 39.68
CA GLU A 397 -10.86 -16.45 40.57
C GLU A 397 -10.76 -17.97 40.37
N LYS A 398 -10.77 -18.43 39.12
CA LYS A 398 -10.59 -19.87 38.81
C LYS A 398 -9.27 -20.44 39.31
N VAL A 399 -8.16 -19.70 39.18
CA VAL A 399 -6.85 -20.14 39.70
C VAL A 399 -6.91 -20.22 41.23
N MET A 400 -7.52 -19.23 41.88
CA MET A 400 -7.68 -19.20 43.34
C MET A 400 -8.55 -20.35 43.85
N GLU A 401 -9.70 -20.59 43.24
CA GLU A 401 -10.58 -21.74 43.54
C GLU A 401 -9.82 -23.06 43.35
N THR A 402 -9.13 -23.23 42.22
CA THR A 402 -8.34 -24.44 41.94
C THR A 402 -7.26 -24.67 43.01
N LEU A 403 -6.59 -23.61 43.47
CA LEU A 403 -5.58 -23.69 44.51
C LEU A 403 -6.20 -24.03 45.88
N GLN A 404 -7.36 -23.45 46.21
CA GLN A 404 -8.11 -23.75 47.43
C GLN A 404 -8.58 -25.22 47.47
N GLU A 405 -9.01 -25.76 46.33
CA GLU A 405 -9.45 -27.15 46.22
C GLU A 405 -8.30 -28.15 46.10
N SER A 406 -7.08 -27.69 45.78
CA SER A 406 -5.92 -28.56 45.62
C SER A 406 -5.27 -28.96 46.96
N ASP A 407 -4.61 -30.12 46.97
CA ASP A 407 -3.75 -30.55 48.09
C ASP A 407 -2.38 -29.86 48.09
N LEU A 408 -2.18 -28.86 47.23
CA LEU A 408 -0.91 -28.15 47.06
C LEU A 408 -0.69 -27.09 48.16
N LEU A 409 -1.77 -26.65 48.81
CA LEU A 409 -1.74 -25.67 49.90
C LEU A 409 -2.11 -26.34 51.22
N SER A 410 -1.43 -25.96 52.31
CA SER A 410 -1.78 -26.44 53.65
C SER A 410 -3.14 -25.84 54.11
N PRO A 411 -3.86 -26.52 55.03
CA PRO A 411 -5.11 -26.01 55.59
C PRO A 411 -4.97 -24.61 56.22
N GLU A 412 -3.83 -24.33 56.84
CA GLU A 412 -3.52 -23.03 57.45
C GLU A 412 -3.40 -21.95 56.38
N LEU A 413 -2.66 -22.22 55.30
CA LEU A 413 -2.51 -21.30 54.16
C LEU A 413 -3.83 -21.01 53.46
N LYS A 414 -4.70 -22.02 53.29
CA LYS A 414 -6.05 -21.84 52.74
C LYS A 414 -6.90 -20.92 53.63
N THR A 415 -6.82 -21.09 54.95
CA THR A 415 -7.54 -20.27 55.92
C THR A 415 -7.03 -18.83 55.92
N THR A 416 -5.72 -18.62 55.89
CA THR A 416 -5.12 -17.28 55.77
C THR A 416 -5.56 -16.59 54.49
N MET A 417 -5.58 -17.29 53.37
CA MET A 417 -5.96 -16.75 52.06
C MET A 417 -7.42 -16.27 52.01
N ASN A 418 -8.34 -16.97 52.70
CA ASN A 418 -9.76 -16.58 52.78
C ASN A 418 -10.00 -15.31 53.61
N ASN A 419 -9.13 -15.04 54.59
CA ASN A 419 -9.27 -13.92 55.51
C ASN A 419 -8.56 -12.65 55.02
N LEU A 420 -7.85 -12.70 53.89
CA LEU A 420 -7.17 -11.54 53.31
C LEU A 420 -8.15 -10.64 52.54
N PRO A 421 -7.93 -9.31 52.54
CA PRO A 421 -8.54 -8.40 51.56
C PRO A 421 -8.16 -8.78 50.13
N ASP A 422 -9.02 -8.48 49.15
CA ASP A 422 -8.80 -8.90 47.76
C ASP A 422 -7.49 -8.34 47.17
N ASP A 423 -7.10 -7.12 47.52
CA ASP A 423 -5.82 -6.54 47.11
C ASP A 423 -4.61 -7.33 47.65
N SER A 424 -4.71 -7.92 48.84
CA SER A 424 -3.64 -8.71 49.47
C SER A 424 -3.63 -10.17 49.02
N LYS A 425 -4.75 -10.69 48.51
CA LYS A 425 -4.80 -12.02 47.88
C LYS A 425 -3.95 -12.08 46.62
N LEU A 426 -3.82 -10.96 45.89
CA LEU A 426 -3.01 -10.88 44.67
C LEU A 426 -1.51 -11.07 44.92
N ASP A 427 -0.97 -10.40 45.94
CA ASP A 427 0.45 -10.52 46.29
C ASP A 427 0.77 -11.93 46.83
N LEU A 428 -0.16 -12.51 47.58
CA LEU A 428 -0.06 -13.89 48.03
C LEU A 428 -0.12 -14.89 46.87
N LEU A 429 -1.06 -14.73 45.93
CA LEU A 429 -1.17 -15.56 44.73
C LEU A 429 0.13 -15.53 43.91
N ALA A 430 0.67 -14.33 43.66
CA ALA A 430 1.91 -14.18 42.91
C ALA A 430 3.09 -14.91 43.60
N SER A 431 3.19 -14.78 44.92
CA SER A 431 4.22 -15.45 45.73
C SER A 431 4.07 -16.97 45.71
N LEU A 432 2.83 -17.47 45.83
CA LEU A 432 2.53 -18.91 45.78
C LEU A 432 2.84 -19.51 44.41
N LEU A 433 2.50 -18.84 43.32
CA LEU A 433 2.78 -19.33 41.97
C LEU A 433 4.29 -19.45 41.70
N VAL A 434 5.09 -18.47 42.16
CA VAL A 434 6.55 -18.51 42.08
C VAL A 434 7.12 -19.69 42.88
N GLU A 435 6.59 -19.94 44.08
CA GLU A 435 7.08 -21.02 44.93
C GLU A 435 6.68 -22.40 44.39
N LEU A 436 5.48 -22.52 43.80
CA LEU A 436 5.04 -23.73 43.09
C LEU A 436 5.86 -24.01 41.82
N GLU A 437 6.32 -22.96 41.13
CA GLU A 437 7.23 -23.08 39.99
C GLU A 437 8.61 -23.61 40.42
N LYS A 438 9.20 -23.03 41.48
CA LYS A 438 10.47 -23.52 42.05
C LYS A 438 10.40 -24.98 42.49
N ASN A 439 9.26 -25.40 43.01
CA ASN A 439 9.03 -26.76 43.49
C ASN A 439 8.56 -27.72 42.38
N GLY A 440 8.50 -27.27 41.11
CA GLY A 440 8.13 -28.11 39.96
C GLY A 440 6.65 -28.51 39.89
N LYS A 441 5.79 -27.94 40.72
CA LYS A 441 4.36 -28.29 40.86
C LYS A 441 3.42 -27.38 40.07
N LEU A 442 3.96 -26.37 39.37
CA LEU A 442 3.16 -25.42 38.58
C LEU A 442 2.36 -26.10 37.45
N GLU A 443 2.90 -27.15 36.84
CA GLU A 443 2.19 -27.87 35.77
C GLU A 443 0.95 -28.64 36.27
N ASP A 444 0.91 -29.03 37.54
CA ASP A 444 -0.25 -29.69 38.13
C ASP A 444 -1.41 -28.71 38.32
N VAL A 445 -1.11 -27.45 38.65
CA VAL A 445 -2.07 -26.35 38.68
C VAL A 445 -2.58 -26.04 37.27
N LYS A 446 -1.68 -25.91 36.28
CA LYS A 446 -2.06 -25.63 34.89
C LYS A 446 -2.95 -26.71 34.26
N LYS A 447 -2.73 -27.99 34.59
CA LYS A 447 -3.56 -29.10 34.11
C LYS A 447 -4.98 -29.07 34.68
N ARG A 448 -5.15 -28.62 35.92
CA ARG A 448 -6.45 -28.53 36.59
C ARG A 448 -7.28 -27.35 36.07
N ILE A 449 -6.64 -26.23 35.70
CA ILE A 449 -7.31 -25.05 35.11
C ILE A 449 -7.81 -25.30 33.67
N LYS A 450 -7.21 -26.23 32.93
CA LYS A 450 -7.58 -26.53 31.53
C LYS A 450 -8.75 -27.52 31.38
N LYS A 451 -9.23 -28.12 32.47
CA LYS A 451 -10.49 -28.89 32.52
C LYS A 451 -11.65 -27.94 32.71
#